data_AF-A0A257GX44-F1
#
_entry.id   AF-A0A257GX44-F1
#
_cell.length_a   1.000
_cell.length_b   1.000
_cell.length_c   1.000
_cell.angle_alpha   90.00
_cell.angle_beta   90.00
_cell.angle_gamma   90.00
#
_symmetry.space_group_name_H-M   'P 1'
#
loop_
_entity.id
_entity.type
_entity.pdbx_description
1 polymer ?
#
loop_
_entity_poly.entity_id
_entity_poly.type
_entity_poly.pdbx_seq_one_letter_code
_entity_poly.pdbx_strand_id
1 'polypeptide(L)'
;DFIQESLPEREDLKVRLLAEMDAAMPAHAVIGSSPSGLLPTKLQAGMARPDRLVVGHPFNPVYLLPLVEICGGDLTSQETKDIAAAVYERIGMKVLHVRKEIDGFIADRLLEAVWREALWLINDGIATASEIDDAIRFGAGMRWSFMGTFLVYRLAGGEDGMRHFLHQFGPSMEWPWTKLIGPKLTDELIDTISRQSDEQAGGIDLRTYEKLRDDCLVDLTHALERNDFAAGAVARAHRLRLDGGAADIGSTGPDGRLLTISTPVQPEWIDYNEHMTEYCYLKLFGDATDVVLAKIGAGADYVAAGHSWYTVETHIRHLGQSRLGEPIEVRTRVLAADAKRLHLFHEMVSLRQDAVIATAEHMLVHVDAKAEKSAPAPQAMQDVAQAFIAGQAQLPLPEGVGRQIRMPG
;
A
#
# COMPACT_ATOMS: atom_id res chain seq x y z
N ASP A 1 -22.35 -10.03 -14.41
CA ASP A 1 -21.98 -8.78 -15.11
C ASP A 1 -20.54 -8.78 -15.61
N PHE A 2 -19.56 -9.27 -14.85
CA PHE A 2 -18.16 -9.43 -15.29
C PHE A 2 -17.68 -10.85 -14.98
N ILE A 3 -16.96 -11.50 -15.89
CA ILE A 3 -16.31 -12.81 -15.66
C ILE A 3 -14.85 -12.72 -16.07
N GLN A 4 -13.96 -13.30 -15.26
CA GLN A 4 -12.54 -13.42 -15.55
C GLN A 4 -12.18 -14.86 -15.92
N GLU A 5 -11.62 -15.06 -17.10
CA GLU A 5 -10.99 -16.30 -17.53
C GLU A 5 -9.51 -16.32 -17.10
N SER A 6 -9.09 -17.39 -16.45
CA SER A 6 -7.73 -17.57 -15.90
C SER A 6 -7.20 -19.01 -16.03
N LEU A 7 -7.54 -19.69 -17.13
CA LEU A 7 -6.97 -20.99 -17.50
C LEU A 7 -5.48 -20.86 -17.90
N PRO A 8 -4.74 -21.99 -17.97
CA PRO A 8 -3.37 -22.01 -18.47
C PRO A 8 -3.19 -21.35 -19.84
N GLU A 9 -1.98 -20.88 -20.12
CA GLU A 9 -1.59 -20.17 -21.35
C GLU A 9 -1.59 -21.09 -22.58
N ARG A 10 -2.78 -21.51 -23.01
CA ARG A 10 -3.03 -22.35 -24.18
C ARG A 10 -4.11 -21.75 -25.04
N GLU A 11 -3.72 -21.26 -26.22
CA GLU A 11 -4.61 -20.57 -27.15
C GLU A 11 -5.84 -21.41 -27.52
N ASP A 12 -5.64 -22.68 -27.88
CA ASP A 12 -6.71 -23.60 -28.30
C ASP A 12 -7.76 -23.86 -27.21
N LEU A 13 -7.32 -23.86 -25.96
CA LEU A 13 -8.17 -24.08 -24.80
C LEU A 13 -8.98 -22.81 -24.49
N LYS A 14 -8.30 -21.65 -24.45
CA LYS A 14 -8.94 -20.36 -24.17
C LYS A 14 -9.95 -19.99 -25.25
N VAL A 15 -9.60 -20.10 -26.52
CA VAL A 15 -10.51 -19.79 -27.66
C VAL A 15 -11.81 -20.60 -27.58
N ARG A 16 -11.71 -21.91 -27.30
CA ARG A 16 -12.90 -22.77 -27.15
C ARG A 16 -13.76 -22.34 -25.97
N LEU A 17 -13.16 -22.15 -24.79
CA LEU A 17 -13.90 -21.74 -23.60
C LEU A 17 -14.55 -20.36 -23.78
N LEU A 18 -13.84 -19.39 -24.36
CA LEU A 18 -14.35 -18.04 -24.57
C LEU A 18 -15.57 -18.03 -25.50
N ALA A 19 -15.58 -18.87 -26.54
CA ALA A 19 -16.74 -19.04 -27.41
C ALA A 19 -17.93 -19.69 -26.68
N GLU A 20 -17.69 -20.69 -25.83
CA GLU A 20 -18.72 -21.33 -25.00
C GLU A 20 -19.31 -20.34 -23.97
N MET A 21 -18.45 -19.56 -23.31
CA MET A 21 -18.85 -18.48 -22.41
C MET A 21 -19.67 -17.42 -23.15
N ASP A 22 -19.24 -17.03 -24.35
CA ASP A 22 -19.95 -16.06 -25.18
C ASP A 22 -21.39 -16.51 -25.52
N ALA A 23 -21.58 -17.79 -25.83
CA ALA A 23 -22.89 -18.34 -26.11
C ALA A 23 -23.79 -18.41 -24.86
N ALA A 24 -23.22 -18.71 -23.69
CA ALA A 24 -23.97 -18.93 -22.45
C ALA A 24 -24.29 -17.64 -21.68
N MET A 25 -23.47 -16.59 -21.84
CA MET A 25 -23.57 -15.38 -21.03
C MET A 25 -24.58 -14.36 -21.56
N PRO A 26 -25.24 -13.59 -20.67
CA PRO A 26 -26.14 -12.52 -21.08
C PRO A 26 -25.38 -11.44 -21.87
N ALA A 27 -26.06 -10.76 -22.80
CA ALA A 27 -25.45 -9.86 -23.77
C ALA A 27 -24.61 -8.74 -23.14
N HIS A 28 -25.03 -8.26 -21.97
CA HIS A 28 -24.39 -7.14 -21.26
C HIS A 28 -23.14 -7.55 -20.47
N ALA A 29 -22.85 -8.84 -20.35
CA ALA A 29 -21.71 -9.27 -19.54
C ALA A 29 -20.39 -9.08 -20.29
N VAL A 30 -19.40 -8.52 -19.58
CA VAL A 30 -18.02 -8.38 -20.03
C VAL A 30 -17.22 -9.64 -19.68
N ILE A 31 -16.36 -10.06 -20.59
CA ILE A 31 -15.45 -11.20 -20.43
C ILE A 31 -14.02 -10.65 -20.35
N GLY A 32 -13.42 -10.73 -19.17
CA GLY A 32 -11.99 -10.56 -18.95
C GLY A 32 -11.24 -11.86 -19.23
N SER A 33 -10.04 -11.79 -19.80
CA SER A 33 -9.10 -12.92 -19.88
C SER A 33 -7.73 -12.48 -19.36
N SER A 34 -7.00 -13.37 -18.69
CA SER A 34 -5.66 -13.09 -18.13
C SER A 34 -4.55 -13.87 -18.85
N PRO A 35 -4.39 -13.74 -20.18
CA PRO A 35 -3.20 -14.26 -20.84
C PRO A 35 -1.99 -13.41 -20.47
N SER A 36 -0.79 -14.00 -20.49
CA SER A 36 0.47 -13.26 -20.32
C SER A 36 1.07 -12.78 -21.64
N GLY A 37 0.67 -13.37 -22.77
CA GLY A 37 1.17 -12.91 -24.07
C GLY A 37 0.25 -13.09 -25.27
N LEU A 38 -0.85 -13.84 -25.14
CA LEU A 38 -1.77 -14.06 -26.25
C LEU A 38 -2.54 -12.79 -26.64
N LEU A 39 -2.54 -12.49 -27.94
CA LEU A 39 -3.24 -11.33 -28.49
C LEU A 39 -4.75 -11.46 -28.29
N PRO A 40 -5.43 -10.43 -27.76
CA PRO A 40 -6.88 -10.41 -27.63
C PRO A 40 -7.60 -10.72 -28.95
N THR A 41 -7.13 -10.22 -30.10
CA THR A 41 -7.74 -10.52 -31.41
C THR A 41 -7.76 -12.01 -31.75
N LYS A 42 -6.75 -12.77 -31.33
CA LYS A 42 -6.76 -14.23 -31.50
C LYS A 42 -7.76 -14.90 -30.56
N LEU A 43 -7.86 -14.42 -29.33
CA LEU A 43 -8.80 -14.93 -28.33
C LEU A 43 -10.27 -14.66 -28.70
N GLN A 44 -10.53 -13.62 -29.51
CA GLN A 44 -11.86 -13.32 -30.05
C GLN A 44 -12.34 -14.34 -31.11
N ALA A 45 -11.46 -15.22 -31.59
CA ALA A 45 -11.81 -16.19 -32.63
C ALA A 45 -12.96 -17.09 -32.18
N GLY A 46 -13.99 -17.23 -33.02
CA GLY A 46 -15.14 -18.09 -32.75
C GLY A 46 -16.18 -17.53 -31.77
N MET A 47 -15.96 -16.36 -31.19
CA MET A 47 -17.01 -15.65 -30.42
C MET A 47 -18.04 -15.04 -31.38
N ALA A 48 -19.32 -15.10 -31.01
CA ALA A 48 -20.41 -14.42 -31.69
C ALA A 48 -20.50 -12.93 -31.33
N ARG A 49 -20.10 -12.54 -30.10
CA ARG A 49 -20.00 -11.15 -29.63
C ARG A 49 -18.60 -10.85 -29.09
N PRO A 50 -17.59 -10.75 -29.95
CA PRO A 50 -16.19 -10.52 -29.54
C PRO A 50 -15.97 -9.12 -28.95
N ASP A 51 -16.90 -8.19 -29.17
CA ASP A 51 -16.82 -6.80 -28.69
C ASP A 51 -16.75 -6.65 -27.17
N ARG A 52 -17.22 -7.68 -26.44
CA ARG A 52 -17.22 -7.74 -24.97
C ARG A 52 -16.06 -8.51 -24.36
N LEU A 53 -15.12 -9.00 -25.16
CA LEU A 53 -13.86 -9.58 -24.68
C LEU A 53 -12.85 -8.47 -24.43
N VAL A 54 -12.16 -8.52 -23.31
CA VAL A 54 -11.00 -7.67 -23.00
C VAL A 54 -9.96 -8.48 -22.24
N VAL A 55 -8.69 -8.26 -22.53
CA VAL A 55 -7.62 -8.77 -21.68
C VAL A 55 -7.48 -7.85 -20.48
N GLY A 56 -7.51 -8.45 -19.29
CA GLY A 56 -7.07 -7.84 -18.04
C GLY A 56 -5.98 -8.72 -17.46
N HIS A 57 -4.73 -8.35 -17.72
CA HIS A 57 -3.52 -9.09 -17.35
C HIS A 57 -2.97 -8.56 -16.02
N PRO A 58 -3.15 -9.27 -14.89
CA PRO A 58 -2.58 -8.91 -13.60
C PRO A 58 -1.16 -9.48 -13.43
N PHE A 59 -0.44 -9.02 -12.42
CA PHE A 59 0.91 -9.50 -12.11
C PHE A 59 0.93 -10.36 -10.85
N ASN A 60 1.66 -11.48 -10.89
CA ASN A 60 1.78 -12.39 -9.75
C ASN A 60 2.81 -11.88 -8.72
N PRO A 61 2.49 -11.82 -7.41
CA PRO A 61 1.23 -12.20 -6.76
C PRO A 61 0.10 -11.17 -6.95
N VAL A 62 -1.03 -11.62 -7.50
CA VAL A 62 -2.15 -10.76 -7.94
C VAL A 62 -2.77 -9.95 -6.80
N TYR A 63 -2.69 -10.44 -5.56
CA TYR A 63 -3.23 -9.76 -4.37
C TYR A 63 -2.27 -8.74 -3.76
N LEU A 64 -1.00 -8.66 -4.22
CA LEU A 64 0.00 -7.71 -3.74
C LEU A 64 0.43 -6.70 -4.79
N LEU A 65 0.53 -7.11 -6.05
CA LEU A 65 0.95 -6.24 -7.15
C LEU A 65 -0.29 -5.57 -7.76
N PRO A 66 -0.46 -4.24 -7.61
CA PRO A 66 -1.72 -3.59 -7.97
C PRO A 66 -1.87 -3.38 -9.48
N LEU A 67 -0.87 -3.68 -10.32
CA LEU A 67 -0.97 -3.37 -11.75
C LEU A 67 -1.89 -4.36 -12.47
N VAL A 68 -2.73 -3.84 -13.36
CA VAL A 68 -3.45 -4.64 -14.37
C VAL A 68 -3.36 -3.96 -15.73
N GLU A 69 -2.93 -4.71 -16.73
CA GLU A 69 -2.92 -4.24 -18.12
C GLU A 69 -4.26 -4.54 -18.78
N ILE A 70 -4.91 -3.49 -19.31
CA ILE A 70 -6.14 -3.63 -20.10
C ILE A 70 -5.79 -3.52 -21.58
N CYS A 71 -6.04 -4.59 -22.33
CA CYS A 71 -5.79 -4.67 -23.75
C CYS A 71 -7.04 -5.19 -24.48
N GLY A 72 -7.54 -4.41 -25.45
CA GLY A 72 -8.63 -4.85 -26.32
C GLY A 72 -8.09 -5.40 -27.64
N GLY A 73 -8.83 -6.32 -28.25
CA GLY A 73 -8.57 -6.78 -29.62
C GLY A 73 -9.21 -5.83 -30.62
N ASP A 74 -9.06 -6.17 -31.90
CA ASP A 74 -9.58 -5.38 -33.02
C ASP A 74 -11.09 -5.12 -32.93
N LEU A 75 -11.84 -6.07 -32.36
CA LEU A 75 -13.31 -5.97 -32.26
C LEU A 75 -13.78 -5.48 -30.89
N THR A 76 -12.90 -5.33 -29.90
CA THR A 76 -13.28 -4.94 -28.53
C THR A 76 -13.84 -3.52 -28.49
N SER A 77 -15.01 -3.34 -27.89
CA SER A 77 -15.62 -2.02 -27.74
C SER A 77 -14.89 -1.15 -26.71
N GLN A 78 -15.00 0.18 -26.83
CA GLN A 78 -14.48 1.08 -25.81
C GLN A 78 -15.23 0.93 -24.48
N GLU A 79 -16.55 0.73 -24.55
CA GLU A 79 -17.40 0.50 -23.37
C GLU A 79 -16.93 -0.71 -22.55
N THR A 80 -16.57 -1.81 -23.20
CA THR A 80 -16.03 -3.00 -22.53
C THR A 80 -14.73 -2.71 -21.77
N LYS A 81 -13.81 -1.95 -22.38
CA LYS A 81 -12.55 -1.54 -21.73
C LYS A 81 -12.83 -0.64 -20.53
N ASP A 82 -13.78 0.27 -20.65
CA ASP A 82 -14.15 1.21 -19.58
C ASP A 82 -14.83 0.48 -18.41
N ILE A 83 -15.74 -0.47 -18.69
CA ILE A 83 -16.36 -1.32 -17.67
C ILE A 83 -15.30 -2.15 -16.95
N ALA A 84 -14.40 -2.80 -17.68
CA ALA A 84 -13.32 -3.59 -17.08
C ALA A 84 -12.40 -2.72 -16.22
N ALA A 85 -12.03 -1.52 -16.69
CA ALA A 85 -11.25 -0.57 -15.92
C ALA A 85 -11.92 -0.22 -14.59
N ALA A 86 -13.20 0.15 -14.62
CA ALA A 86 -13.97 0.45 -13.42
C ALA A 86 -14.05 -0.74 -12.45
N VAL A 87 -14.21 -1.97 -12.97
CA VAL A 87 -14.21 -3.19 -12.14
C VAL A 87 -12.87 -3.40 -11.45
N TYR A 88 -11.76 -3.33 -12.18
CA TYR A 88 -10.43 -3.54 -11.61
C TYR A 88 -10.02 -2.43 -10.64
N GLU A 89 -10.29 -1.17 -10.98
CA GLU A 89 -10.02 -0.04 -10.07
C GLU A 89 -10.80 -0.19 -8.77
N ARG A 90 -12.07 -0.61 -8.83
CA ARG A 90 -12.91 -0.85 -7.65
C ARG A 90 -12.31 -1.89 -6.69
N ILE A 91 -11.67 -2.93 -7.20
CA ILE A 91 -11.03 -3.97 -6.38
C ILE A 91 -9.58 -3.63 -5.99
N GLY A 92 -9.13 -2.39 -6.20
CA GLY A 92 -7.82 -1.93 -5.72
C GLY A 92 -6.70 -1.98 -6.73
N MET A 93 -6.97 -2.32 -7.99
CA MET A 93 -5.95 -2.34 -9.03
C MET A 93 -5.71 -0.95 -9.64
N LYS A 94 -4.47 -0.73 -10.08
CA LYS A 94 -4.04 0.33 -10.98
C LYS A 94 -4.16 -0.16 -12.43
N VAL A 95 -5.11 0.41 -13.16
CA VAL A 95 -5.29 0.11 -14.59
C VAL A 95 -4.22 0.81 -15.42
N LEU A 96 -3.61 0.04 -16.33
CA LEU A 96 -2.73 0.49 -17.41
C LEU A 96 -3.33 0.10 -18.75
N HIS A 97 -3.71 1.08 -19.57
CA HIS A 97 -4.27 0.82 -20.89
C HIS A 97 -3.17 0.52 -21.93
N VAL A 98 -3.19 -0.69 -22.47
CA VAL A 98 -2.43 -1.09 -23.64
C VAL A 98 -3.21 -0.62 -24.86
N ARG A 99 -2.79 0.51 -25.45
CA ARG A 99 -3.54 1.20 -26.51
C ARG A 99 -3.65 0.40 -27.80
N LYS A 100 -2.67 -0.44 -28.08
CA LYS A 100 -2.59 -1.30 -29.26
C LYS A 100 -2.05 -2.65 -28.82
N GLU A 101 -2.73 -3.71 -29.20
CA GLU A 101 -2.27 -5.06 -28.88
C GLU A 101 -0.87 -5.31 -29.46
N ILE A 102 -0.09 -6.06 -28.69
CA ILE A 102 1.27 -6.47 -29.00
C ILE A 102 1.57 -7.69 -28.14
N ASP A 103 2.36 -8.64 -28.67
CA ASP A 103 2.74 -9.83 -27.91
C ASP A 103 3.53 -9.44 -26.64
N GLY A 104 3.10 -9.97 -25.49
CA GLY A 104 3.66 -9.67 -24.17
C GLY A 104 3.36 -8.27 -23.64
N PHE A 105 2.40 -7.55 -24.23
CA PHE A 105 1.91 -6.24 -23.73
C PHE A 105 3.02 -5.21 -23.46
N ILE A 106 2.95 -4.43 -22.37
CA ILE A 106 3.97 -3.42 -22.06
C ILE A 106 4.96 -3.98 -21.04
N ALA A 107 4.46 -4.46 -19.89
CA ALA A 107 5.32 -4.85 -18.78
C ALA A 107 6.14 -6.10 -19.09
N ASP A 108 5.53 -7.17 -19.61
CA ASP A 108 6.27 -8.41 -19.91
C ASP A 108 7.31 -8.16 -21.00
N ARG A 109 7.06 -7.29 -21.98
CA ARG A 109 8.08 -6.88 -22.96
C ARG A 109 9.30 -6.20 -22.32
N LEU A 110 9.11 -5.44 -21.24
CA LEU A 110 10.21 -4.83 -20.49
C LEU A 110 10.96 -5.89 -19.68
N LEU A 111 10.24 -6.82 -19.04
CA LEU A 111 10.84 -7.95 -18.33
C LEU A 111 11.66 -8.82 -19.28
N GLU A 112 11.12 -9.15 -20.45
CA GLU A 112 11.80 -9.92 -21.49
C GLU A 112 13.01 -9.20 -22.09
N ALA A 113 13.01 -7.87 -22.13
CA ALA A 113 14.18 -7.11 -22.56
C ALA A 113 15.34 -7.25 -21.56
N VAL A 114 15.04 -7.20 -20.25
CA VAL A 114 16.03 -7.44 -19.19
C VAL A 114 16.50 -8.89 -19.20
N TRP A 115 15.56 -9.84 -19.31
CA TRP A 115 15.87 -11.27 -19.37
C TRP A 115 16.74 -11.63 -20.58
N ARG A 116 16.42 -11.10 -21.76
CA ARG A 116 17.23 -11.32 -22.98
C ARG A 116 18.68 -10.90 -22.80
N GLU A 117 18.93 -9.75 -22.17
CA GLU A 117 20.29 -9.28 -21.91
C GLU A 117 20.98 -10.13 -20.84
N ALA A 118 20.25 -10.52 -19.78
CA ALA A 118 20.76 -11.43 -18.75
C ALA A 118 21.23 -12.77 -19.32
N LEU A 119 20.43 -13.37 -20.21
CA LEU A 119 20.79 -14.60 -20.93
C LEU A 119 22.10 -14.44 -21.71
N TRP A 120 22.28 -13.30 -22.39
CA TRP A 120 23.50 -13.03 -23.14
C TRP A 120 24.72 -12.86 -22.22
N LEU A 121 24.57 -12.12 -21.12
CA LEU A 121 25.64 -11.93 -20.13
C LEU A 121 26.10 -13.26 -19.51
N ILE A 122 25.18 -14.20 -19.24
CA ILE A 122 25.51 -15.54 -18.74
C ILE A 122 26.17 -16.38 -19.84
N ASN A 123 25.57 -16.42 -21.03
CA ASN A 123 26.07 -17.23 -22.16
C ASN A 123 27.50 -16.86 -22.55
N ASP A 124 27.83 -15.57 -22.54
CA ASP A 124 29.16 -15.07 -22.91
C ASP A 124 30.12 -15.00 -21.69
N GLY A 125 29.69 -15.50 -20.52
CA GLY A 125 30.53 -15.60 -19.32
C GLY A 125 30.88 -14.25 -18.69
N ILE A 126 30.06 -13.22 -18.92
CA ILE A 126 30.26 -11.85 -18.40
C ILE A 126 29.81 -11.74 -16.95
N ALA A 127 28.74 -12.43 -16.57
CA ALA A 127 28.20 -12.45 -15.22
C ALA A 127 27.46 -13.76 -14.92
N THR A 128 27.35 -14.10 -13.64
CA THR A 128 26.50 -15.17 -13.11
C THR A 128 25.08 -14.66 -12.86
N ALA A 129 24.11 -15.58 -12.72
CA ALA A 129 22.73 -15.26 -12.35
C ALA A 129 22.66 -14.41 -11.06
N SER A 130 23.43 -14.77 -10.03
CA SER A 130 23.47 -14.01 -8.77
C SER A 130 24.01 -12.59 -8.93
N GLU A 131 25.05 -12.38 -9.74
CA GLU A 131 25.61 -11.05 -9.99
C GLU A 131 24.63 -10.15 -10.75
N ILE A 132 23.90 -10.72 -11.71
CA ILE A 132 22.84 -10.02 -12.45
C ILE A 132 21.70 -9.63 -11.49
N ASP A 133 21.26 -10.56 -10.65
CA ASP A 133 20.22 -10.31 -9.65
C ASP A 133 20.65 -9.27 -8.61
N ASP A 134 21.90 -9.29 -8.15
CA ASP A 134 22.47 -8.30 -7.23
C ASP A 134 22.49 -6.90 -7.86
N ALA A 135 22.81 -6.79 -9.16
CA ALA A 135 22.77 -5.51 -9.88
C ALA A 135 21.36 -4.89 -9.91
N ILE A 136 20.31 -5.73 -9.92
CA ILE A 136 18.92 -5.28 -9.81
C ILE A 136 18.56 -4.98 -8.34
N ARG A 137 18.77 -5.93 -7.42
CA ARG A 137 18.37 -5.85 -6.01
C ARG A 137 19.03 -4.68 -5.28
N PHE A 138 20.32 -4.43 -5.53
CA PHE A 138 21.09 -3.37 -4.88
C PHE A 138 21.27 -2.12 -5.74
N GLY A 139 20.70 -2.10 -6.94
CA GLY A 139 20.87 -1.02 -7.91
C GLY A 139 19.55 -0.44 -8.40
N ALA A 140 19.20 -0.71 -9.66
CA ALA A 140 18.07 -0.07 -10.32
C ALA A 140 16.71 -0.48 -9.73
N GLY A 141 16.57 -1.72 -9.27
CA GLY A 141 15.34 -2.28 -8.71
C GLY A 141 14.83 -1.50 -7.50
N MET A 142 15.71 -1.01 -6.63
CA MET A 142 15.31 -0.18 -5.48
C MET A 142 14.56 1.08 -5.92
N ARG A 143 15.03 1.78 -6.97
CA ARG A 143 14.35 2.99 -7.49
C ARG A 143 13.14 2.65 -8.34
N TRP A 144 13.18 1.54 -9.10
CA TRP A 144 12.06 1.10 -9.94
C TRP A 144 10.80 0.75 -9.15
N SER A 145 10.96 0.38 -7.88
CA SER A 145 9.84 0.09 -6.98
C SER A 145 8.87 1.27 -6.79
N PHE A 146 9.32 2.52 -6.98
CA PHE A 146 8.46 3.72 -6.85
C PHE A 146 8.65 4.74 -7.98
N MET A 147 9.66 4.61 -8.84
CA MET A 147 9.87 5.48 -10.01
C MET A 147 10.28 4.69 -11.25
N GLY A 148 9.46 4.77 -12.31
CA GLY A 148 9.79 4.15 -13.59
C GLY A 148 11.00 4.79 -14.30
N THR A 149 11.56 4.05 -15.28
CA THR A 149 12.81 4.39 -15.99
C THR A 149 12.87 5.82 -16.52
N PHE A 150 11.81 6.30 -17.17
CA PHE A 150 11.79 7.65 -17.74
C PHE A 150 11.84 8.76 -16.67
N LEU A 151 11.20 8.54 -15.52
CA LEU A 151 11.24 9.53 -14.44
C LEU A 151 12.63 9.54 -13.78
N VAL A 152 13.22 8.37 -13.56
CA VAL A 152 14.59 8.25 -13.02
C VAL A 152 15.60 8.95 -13.92
N TYR A 153 15.53 8.76 -15.24
CA TYR A 153 16.42 9.43 -16.19
C TYR A 153 16.13 10.92 -16.34
N ARG A 154 14.86 11.34 -16.21
CA ARG A 154 14.52 12.76 -16.15
C ARG A 154 15.24 13.44 -14.98
N LEU A 155 15.24 12.84 -13.80
CA LEU A 155 15.95 13.38 -12.63
C LEU A 155 17.46 13.46 -12.85
N ALA A 156 18.05 12.48 -13.54
CA ALA A 156 19.46 12.51 -13.91
C ALA A 156 19.81 13.63 -14.90
N GLY A 157 18.82 14.17 -15.64
CA GLY A 157 18.97 15.35 -16.49
C GLY A 157 18.90 16.69 -15.76
N GLY A 158 18.69 16.70 -14.44
CA GLY A 158 18.54 17.93 -13.65
C GLY A 158 17.31 18.75 -14.02
N GLU A 159 17.36 20.05 -13.74
CA GLU A 159 16.26 20.99 -14.01
C GLU A 159 15.90 21.08 -15.51
N ASP A 160 16.89 20.87 -16.39
CA ASP A 160 16.68 20.84 -17.84
C ASP A 160 16.04 19.53 -18.34
N GLY A 161 15.91 18.55 -17.44
CA GLY A 161 15.12 17.34 -17.60
C GLY A 161 15.60 16.39 -18.70
N MET A 162 14.66 15.61 -19.25
CA MET A 162 14.95 14.50 -20.17
C MET A 162 15.72 14.92 -21.43
N ARG A 163 15.46 16.13 -21.96
CA ARG A 163 16.16 16.60 -23.17
C ARG A 163 17.65 16.76 -22.88
N HIS A 164 18.00 17.35 -21.73
CA HIS A 164 19.40 17.49 -21.32
C HIS A 164 20.04 16.12 -21.08
N PHE A 165 19.37 15.23 -20.35
CA PHE A 165 19.82 13.86 -20.14
C PHE A 165 20.19 13.16 -21.46
N LEU A 166 19.30 13.20 -22.46
CA LEU A 166 19.54 12.56 -23.76
C LEU A 166 20.69 13.21 -24.54
N HIS A 167 20.87 14.53 -24.45
CA HIS A 167 22.02 15.19 -25.09
C HIS A 167 23.35 14.88 -24.40
N GLN A 168 23.35 14.85 -23.07
CA GLN A 168 24.54 14.63 -22.26
C GLN A 168 25.02 13.16 -22.35
N PHE A 169 24.09 12.22 -22.18
CA PHE A 169 24.41 10.79 -22.06
C PHE A 169 24.15 10.00 -23.34
N GLY A 170 23.38 10.52 -24.30
CA GLY A 170 23.04 9.84 -25.55
C GLY A 170 24.22 9.15 -26.25
N PRO A 171 25.39 9.80 -26.44
CA PRO A 171 26.56 9.17 -27.05
C PRO A 171 27.09 7.94 -26.31
N SER A 172 26.94 7.89 -24.98
CA SER A 172 27.31 6.74 -24.15
C SER A 172 26.19 5.71 -24.00
N MET A 173 24.93 6.11 -24.21
CA MET A 173 23.78 5.21 -24.10
C MET A 173 23.82 4.13 -25.17
N GLU A 174 24.47 4.36 -26.32
CA GLU A 174 24.63 3.36 -27.38
C GLU A 174 25.54 2.19 -26.97
N TRP A 175 26.47 2.40 -26.04
CA TRP A 175 27.45 1.37 -25.66
C TRP A 175 26.79 0.09 -25.11
N PRO A 176 25.77 0.17 -24.22
CA PRO A 176 25.02 -0.99 -23.76
C PRO A 176 23.73 -1.25 -24.55
N TRP A 177 23.49 -0.64 -25.73
CA TRP A 177 22.31 -0.99 -26.55
C TRP A 177 22.44 -2.45 -27.01
N THR A 178 21.88 -3.31 -26.16
CA THR A 178 21.84 -4.78 -26.11
C THR A 178 22.03 -5.52 -27.43
N LYS A 179 22.49 -6.77 -27.35
CA LYS A 179 22.30 -7.72 -28.44
C LYS A 179 20.79 -7.94 -28.63
N LEU A 180 20.24 -7.43 -29.74
CA LEU A 180 18.79 -7.53 -30.03
C LEU A 180 18.28 -8.97 -30.14
N ILE A 181 19.18 -9.94 -30.33
CA ILE A 181 18.88 -11.36 -30.44
C ILE A 181 19.55 -12.05 -29.25
N GLY A 182 18.74 -12.65 -28.37
CA GLY A 182 19.24 -13.47 -27.26
C GLY A 182 19.91 -14.75 -27.76
N PRO A 183 20.73 -15.42 -26.94
CA PRO A 183 21.32 -16.70 -27.29
C PRO A 183 20.22 -17.76 -27.51
N LYS A 184 20.54 -18.82 -28.27
CA LYS A 184 19.67 -19.99 -28.33
C LYS A 184 19.72 -20.69 -26.97
N LEU A 185 18.56 -21.08 -26.43
CA LEU A 185 18.48 -21.91 -25.24
C LEU A 185 18.94 -23.35 -25.58
N THR A 186 20.26 -23.55 -25.62
CA THR A 186 20.88 -24.87 -25.74
C THR A 186 20.77 -25.61 -24.41
N ASP A 187 20.86 -26.94 -24.43
CA ASP A 187 20.90 -27.74 -23.20
C ASP A 187 22.02 -27.27 -22.26
N GLU A 188 23.19 -26.90 -22.81
CA GLU A 188 24.32 -26.35 -22.04
C GLU A 188 23.98 -25.03 -21.32
N LEU A 189 23.30 -24.09 -21.99
CA LEU A 189 22.91 -22.82 -21.37
C LEU A 189 21.81 -23.05 -20.33
N ILE A 190 20.84 -23.93 -20.62
CA ILE A 190 19.77 -24.31 -19.69
C ILE A 190 20.38 -24.94 -18.43
N ASP A 191 21.29 -25.89 -18.57
CA ASP A 191 21.99 -26.54 -17.45
C ASP A 191 22.79 -25.53 -16.63
N THR A 192 23.45 -24.57 -17.31
CA THR A 192 24.22 -23.50 -16.66
C THR A 192 23.33 -22.60 -15.81
N ILE A 193 22.23 -22.09 -16.37
CA ILE A 193 21.28 -21.21 -15.67
C ILE A 193 20.61 -21.98 -14.53
N SER A 194 20.18 -23.22 -14.77
CA SER A 194 19.52 -24.04 -13.75
C SER A 194 20.43 -24.26 -12.55
N ARG A 195 21.68 -24.66 -12.78
CA ARG A 195 22.67 -24.83 -11.71
C ARG A 195 22.93 -23.52 -10.95
N GLN A 196 23.12 -22.40 -11.64
CA GLN A 196 23.37 -21.11 -10.98
C GLN A 196 22.15 -20.64 -10.17
N SER A 197 20.94 -20.87 -10.67
CA SER A 197 19.68 -20.59 -9.97
C SER A 197 19.55 -21.43 -8.69
N ASP A 198 19.87 -22.72 -8.76
CA ASP A 198 19.83 -23.63 -7.60
C ASP A 198 20.88 -23.25 -6.54
N GLU A 199 22.10 -22.90 -6.98
CA GLU A 199 23.17 -22.39 -6.12
C GLU A 199 22.74 -21.13 -5.39
N GLN A 200 22.12 -20.18 -6.09
CA GLN A 200 21.60 -18.94 -5.51
C GLN A 200 20.45 -19.18 -4.54
N ALA A 201 19.56 -20.13 -4.82
CA ALA A 201 18.46 -20.50 -3.92
C ALA A 201 18.97 -21.03 -2.56
N GLY A 202 20.20 -21.56 -2.51
CA GLY A 202 20.88 -21.91 -1.25
C GLY A 202 20.21 -23.04 -0.47
N GLY A 203 19.40 -23.88 -1.12
CA GLY A 203 18.66 -24.98 -0.49
C GLY A 203 17.50 -24.55 0.41
N ILE A 204 17.09 -23.28 0.34
CA ILE A 204 15.92 -22.77 1.07
C ILE A 204 14.64 -23.23 0.36
N ASP A 205 13.64 -23.65 1.15
CA ASP A 205 12.34 -24.06 0.62
C ASP A 205 11.62 -22.91 -0.10
N LEU A 206 10.98 -23.24 -1.24
CA LEU A 206 10.32 -22.25 -2.08
C LEU A 206 9.25 -21.43 -1.32
N ARG A 207 8.48 -22.05 -0.42
CA ARG A 207 7.45 -21.33 0.35
C ARG A 207 8.06 -20.30 1.30
N THR A 208 9.29 -20.54 1.75
CA THR A 208 10.01 -19.59 2.60
C THR A 208 10.38 -18.35 1.78
N TYR A 209 10.86 -18.53 0.55
CA TYR A 209 11.12 -17.40 -0.35
C TYR A 209 9.86 -16.69 -0.80
N GLU A 210 8.78 -17.42 -1.09
CA GLU A 210 7.48 -16.82 -1.42
C GLU A 210 6.99 -15.94 -0.26
N LYS A 211 7.05 -16.45 0.97
CA LYS A 211 6.71 -15.68 2.16
C LYS A 211 7.59 -14.44 2.32
N LEU A 212 8.91 -14.59 2.18
CA LEU A 212 9.84 -13.47 2.28
C LEU A 212 9.56 -12.40 1.22
N ARG A 213 9.35 -12.79 -0.04
CA ARG A 213 8.98 -11.89 -1.14
C ARG A 213 7.70 -11.14 -0.80
N ASP A 214 6.66 -11.87 -0.38
CA ASP A 214 5.35 -11.31 -0.11
C ASP A 214 5.38 -10.34 1.07
N ASP A 215 6.06 -10.71 2.17
CA ASP A 215 6.26 -9.85 3.34
C ASP A 215 7.01 -8.56 2.93
N CYS A 216 8.07 -8.65 2.12
CA CYS A 216 8.79 -7.48 1.61
C CYS A 216 7.94 -6.58 0.70
N LEU A 217 7.06 -7.16 -0.12
CA LEU A 217 6.14 -6.39 -0.97
C LEU A 217 5.11 -5.62 -0.14
N VAL A 218 4.62 -6.22 0.95
CA VAL A 218 3.73 -5.57 1.91
C VAL A 218 4.43 -4.40 2.60
N ASP A 219 5.63 -4.62 3.14
CA ASP A 219 6.41 -3.59 3.82
C ASP A 219 6.73 -2.39 2.91
N LEU A 220 7.15 -2.67 1.67
CA LEU A 220 7.38 -1.64 0.65
C LEU A 220 6.11 -0.84 0.37
N THR A 221 4.97 -1.52 0.19
CA THR A 221 3.70 -0.85 -0.11
C THR A 221 3.29 0.08 1.03
N HIS A 222 3.39 -0.35 2.28
CA HIS A 222 3.12 0.50 3.45
C HIS A 222 4.09 1.67 3.57
N ALA A 223 5.38 1.45 3.30
CA ALA A 223 6.36 2.54 3.29
C ALA A 223 6.02 3.61 2.23
N LEU A 224 5.57 3.21 1.05
CA LEU A 224 5.12 4.11 -0.01
C LEU A 224 3.78 4.78 0.29
N GLU A 225 2.90 4.10 1.02
CA GLU A 225 1.59 4.60 1.42
C GLU A 225 1.70 5.85 2.30
N ARG A 226 2.70 5.88 3.20
CA ARG A 226 3.04 7.05 4.03
C ARG A 226 3.39 8.30 3.22
N ASN A 227 3.86 8.11 1.98
CA ASN A 227 4.24 9.18 1.07
C ASN A 227 3.17 9.50 0.03
N ASP A 228 2.03 8.79 0.05
CA ASP A 228 0.96 8.89 -0.95
C ASP A 228 1.49 8.80 -2.40
N PHE A 229 2.42 7.86 -2.64
CA PHE A 229 3.17 7.78 -3.91
C PHE A 229 3.19 6.36 -4.50
N ALA A 230 3.31 6.27 -5.83
CA ALA A 230 3.37 5.01 -6.58
C ALA A 230 2.31 3.97 -6.14
N ALA A 231 2.70 2.73 -5.86
CA ALA A 231 1.80 1.68 -5.38
C ALA A 231 1.15 2.03 -4.02
N GLY A 232 1.83 2.80 -3.18
CA GLY A 232 1.29 3.28 -1.90
C GLY A 232 0.07 4.18 -2.05
N ALA A 233 0.03 5.07 -3.06
CA ALA A 233 -1.16 5.89 -3.34
C ALA A 233 -2.37 5.03 -3.73
N VAL A 234 -2.13 3.95 -4.48
CA VAL A 234 -3.18 2.99 -4.89
C VAL A 234 -3.71 2.23 -3.67
N ALA A 235 -2.82 1.71 -2.83
CA ALA A 235 -3.17 1.04 -1.58
C ALA A 235 -3.96 1.96 -0.65
N ARG A 236 -3.52 3.22 -0.47
CA ARG A 236 -4.23 4.23 0.33
C ARG A 236 -5.62 4.49 -0.19
N ALA A 237 -5.77 4.73 -1.49
CA ALA A 237 -7.06 4.98 -2.11
C ALA A 237 -7.99 3.76 -2.03
N HIS A 238 -7.45 2.54 -2.11
CA HIS A 238 -8.22 1.32 -1.91
C HIS A 238 -8.67 1.17 -0.46
N ARG A 239 -7.77 1.34 0.51
CA ARG A 239 -8.06 1.31 1.95
C ARG A 239 -9.14 2.32 2.32
N LEU A 240 -9.01 3.58 1.91
CA LEU A 240 -10.03 4.62 2.15
C LEU A 240 -11.41 4.28 1.56
N ARG A 241 -11.46 3.49 0.47
CA ARG A 241 -12.72 3.03 -0.12
C ARG A 241 -13.31 1.82 0.60
N LEU A 242 -12.48 0.90 1.08
CA LEU A 242 -12.92 -0.19 1.96
C LEU A 242 -13.42 0.37 3.29
N ASP A 243 -12.72 1.38 3.79
CA ASP A 243 -13.14 2.25 4.88
C ASP A 243 -14.27 3.19 4.44
N GLY A 244 -14.97 2.96 3.32
CA GLY A 244 -16.17 3.68 2.89
C GLY A 244 -17.37 3.52 3.83
N GLY A 245 -17.21 2.79 4.94
CA GLY A 245 -17.91 3.01 6.20
C GLY A 245 -17.03 3.77 7.19
N ALA A 246 -16.51 4.94 6.79
CA ALA A 246 -15.42 5.61 7.50
C ALA A 246 -15.91 5.91 8.91
N ALA A 247 -15.24 5.33 9.90
CA ALA A 247 -15.45 5.72 11.27
C ALA A 247 -15.30 7.25 11.31
N ASP A 248 -16.32 7.96 11.78
CA ASP A 248 -16.37 9.42 11.78
C ASP A 248 -15.37 9.93 12.83
N ILE A 249 -14.08 9.95 12.49
CA ILE A 249 -13.00 10.29 13.41
C ILE A 249 -13.20 11.73 13.89
N GLY A 250 -13.23 11.90 15.20
CA GLY A 250 -13.56 13.15 15.88
C GLY A 250 -15.06 13.34 16.13
N SER A 251 -15.90 12.36 15.80
CA SER A 251 -17.30 12.31 16.23
C SER A 251 -17.43 11.81 17.66
N THR A 252 -18.54 12.19 18.30
CA THR A 252 -18.92 11.67 19.61
C THR A 252 -19.79 10.44 19.40
N GLY A 253 -19.31 9.28 19.87
CA GLY A 253 -20.04 8.02 19.79
C GLY A 253 -21.28 8.00 20.71
N PRO A 254 -22.13 6.97 20.61
CA PRO A 254 -23.31 6.81 21.47
C PRO A 254 -22.98 6.72 22.98
N ASP A 255 -21.74 6.35 23.30
CA ASP A 255 -21.19 6.27 24.65
C ASP A 255 -20.61 7.61 25.17
N GLY A 256 -20.78 8.70 24.40
CA GLY A 256 -20.32 10.04 24.76
C GLY A 256 -18.80 10.27 24.59
N ARG A 257 -18.05 9.27 24.11
CA ARG A 257 -16.60 9.36 23.91
C ARG A 257 -16.27 9.79 22.49
N LEU A 258 -15.14 10.48 22.31
CA LEU A 258 -14.66 10.84 20.98
C LEU A 258 -14.01 9.63 20.32
N LEU A 259 -14.49 9.22 19.15
CA LEU A 259 -13.77 8.23 18.34
C LEU A 259 -12.57 8.91 17.71
N THR A 260 -11.36 8.57 18.13
CA THR A 260 -10.14 9.27 17.73
C THR A 260 -9.24 8.44 16.81
N ILE A 261 -9.35 7.11 16.84
CA ILE A 261 -8.67 6.22 15.90
C ILE A 261 -9.62 5.08 15.56
N SER A 262 -9.61 4.63 14.31
CA SER A 262 -10.24 3.39 13.85
C SER A 262 -9.39 2.83 12.72
N THR A 263 -8.77 1.68 12.94
CA THR A 263 -7.82 1.08 12.00
C THR A 263 -7.64 -0.41 12.30
N PRO A 264 -7.35 -1.26 11.30
CA PRO A 264 -6.70 -2.54 11.59
C PRO A 264 -5.30 -2.31 12.17
N VAL A 265 -4.82 -3.25 12.97
CA VAL A 265 -3.41 -3.32 13.40
C VAL A 265 -2.54 -3.54 12.16
N GLN A 266 -1.58 -2.64 11.94
CA GLN A 266 -0.72 -2.64 10.75
C GLN A 266 0.51 -3.56 10.92
N PRO A 267 1.09 -4.10 9.84
CA PRO A 267 2.28 -4.96 9.89
C PRO A 267 3.45 -4.35 10.66
N GLU A 268 3.74 -3.06 10.46
CA GLU A 268 4.86 -2.38 11.13
C GLU A 268 4.70 -2.26 12.66
N TRP A 269 3.51 -2.56 13.18
CA TRP A 269 3.24 -2.51 14.62
C TRP A 269 3.47 -3.87 15.28
N ILE A 270 3.72 -4.92 14.51
CA ILE A 270 3.86 -6.28 15.02
C ILE A 270 5.31 -6.56 15.40
N ASP A 271 5.52 -7.11 16.59
CA ASP A 271 6.82 -7.55 17.05
C ASP A 271 7.13 -9.01 16.64
N TYR A 272 8.31 -9.49 17.03
CA TYR A 272 8.73 -10.87 16.80
C TYR A 272 7.87 -11.93 17.53
N ASN A 273 6.98 -11.51 18.43
CA ASN A 273 6.02 -12.38 19.13
C ASN A 273 4.64 -12.40 18.45
N GLU A 274 4.51 -11.80 17.26
CA GLU A 274 3.26 -11.71 16.48
C GLU A 274 2.14 -10.90 17.17
N HIS A 275 2.50 -10.00 18.10
CA HIS A 275 1.56 -9.10 18.76
C HIS A 275 1.95 -7.64 18.49
N MET A 276 0.99 -6.72 18.67
CA MET A 276 1.31 -5.30 18.60
C MET A 276 2.36 -4.95 19.67
N THR A 277 3.47 -4.36 19.24
CA THR A 277 4.59 -3.95 20.09
C THR A 277 4.20 -2.82 21.04
N GLU A 278 4.85 -2.75 22.20
CA GLU A 278 4.44 -1.88 23.30
C GLU A 278 4.39 -0.39 22.92
N TYR A 279 5.40 0.11 22.20
CA TYR A 279 5.49 1.52 21.84
C TYR A 279 4.40 1.95 20.85
N CYS A 280 3.86 1.01 20.06
CA CYS A 280 2.79 1.30 19.10
C CYS A 280 1.47 1.67 19.79
N TYR A 281 1.20 1.13 20.98
CA TYR A 281 0.06 1.57 21.77
C TYR A 281 0.20 3.06 22.12
N LEU A 282 1.36 3.47 22.61
CA LEU A 282 1.62 4.87 22.95
C LEU A 282 1.56 5.77 21.71
N LYS A 283 2.13 5.33 20.59
CA LYS A 283 2.06 6.06 19.32
C LYS A 283 0.61 6.32 18.91
N LEU A 284 -0.26 5.30 18.96
CA LEU A 284 -1.68 5.44 18.62
C LEU A 284 -2.44 6.34 19.62
N PHE A 285 -2.07 6.34 20.90
CA PHE A 285 -2.62 7.30 21.86
C PHE A 285 -2.12 8.73 21.63
N GLY A 286 -0.89 8.89 21.11
CA GLY A 286 -0.37 10.16 20.60
C GLY A 286 -1.19 10.66 19.40
N ASP A 287 -1.39 9.82 18.39
CA ASP A 287 -2.21 10.16 17.22
C ASP A 287 -3.66 10.51 17.64
N ALA A 288 -4.22 9.77 18.60
CA ALA A 288 -5.54 10.06 19.17
C ALA A 288 -5.60 11.42 19.88
N THR A 289 -4.51 11.81 20.52
CA THR A 289 -4.35 13.13 21.16
C THR A 289 -4.39 14.24 20.10
N ASP A 290 -3.70 14.06 18.97
CA ASP A 290 -3.70 15.04 17.87
C ASP A 290 -5.10 15.28 17.30
N VAL A 291 -5.95 14.25 17.23
CA VAL A 291 -7.36 14.41 16.84
C VAL A 291 -8.10 15.32 17.82
N VAL A 292 -7.91 15.14 19.14
CA VAL A 292 -8.53 16.04 20.14
C VAL A 292 -7.98 17.46 20.02
N LEU A 293 -6.67 17.62 19.83
CA LEU A 293 -6.04 18.92 19.64
C LEU A 293 -6.60 19.65 18.42
N ALA A 294 -6.75 18.96 17.29
CA ALA A 294 -7.40 19.53 16.11
C ALA A 294 -8.85 19.96 16.40
N LYS A 295 -9.62 19.15 17.14
CA LYS A 295 -11.02 19.46 17.49
C LYS A 295 -11.17 20.67 18.42
N ILE A 296 -10.20 20.94 19.30
CA ILE A 296 -10.20 22.15 20.13
C ILE A 296 -9.60 23.37 19.39
N GLY A 297 -9.16 23.21 18.14
CA GLY A 297 -8.66 24.30 17.29
C GLY A 297 -7.14 24.36 17.13
N ALA A 298 -6.38 23.42 17.69
CA ALA A 298 -4.93 23.32 17.56
C ALA A 298 -4.53 22.48 16.32
N GLY A 299 -5.04 22.86 15.15
CA GLY A 299 -4.70 22.21 13.86
C GLY A 299 -3.36 22.66 13.27
N ALA A 300 -3.07 22.26 12.03
CA ALA A 300 -1.79 22.55 11.37
C ALA A 300 -1.45 24.04 11.30
N ASP A 301 -2.43 24.90 10.98
CA ASP A 301 -2.23 26.36 10.92
C ASP A 301 -1.86 26.96 12.29
N TYR A 302 -2.36 26.36 13.38
CA TYR A 302 -2.05 26.78 14.74
C TYR A 302 -0.59 26.49 15.11
N VAL A 303 -0.12 25.29 14.76
CA VAL A 303 1.27 24.89 14.97
C VAL A 303 2.22 25.75 14.15
N ALA A 304 1.87 26.04 12.89
CA ALA A 304 2.63 26.92 12.01
C ALA A 304 2.75 28.36 12.57
N ALA A 305 1.79 28.83 13.36
CA ALA A 305 1.83 30.14 14.01
C ALA A 305 2.82 30.23 15.19
N GLY A 306 3.40 29.09 15.62
CA GLY A 306 4.36 29.02 16.72
C GLY A 306 3.74 28.70 18.09
N HIS A 307 2.57 28.07 18.13
CA HIS A 307 1.94 27.57 19.34
C HIS A 307 1.83 26.06 19.30
N SER A 308 1.96 25.39 20.44
CA SER A 308 1.89 23.93 20.48
C SER A 308 1.36 23.41 21.82
N TRP A 309 1.02 22.13 21.86
CA TRP A 309 0.68 21.39 23.06
C TRP A 309 1.70 20.26 23.23
N TYR A 310 2.32 20.19 24.40
CA TYR A 310 3.26 19.11 24.72
C TYR A 310 2.66 18.19 25.76
N THR A 311 2.71 16.89 25.51
CA THR A 311 2.45 15.86 26.52
C THR A 311 3.60 15.89 27.53
N VAL A 312 3.30 16.27 28.77
CA VAL A 312 4.28 16.37 29.86
C VAL A 312 4.30 15.13 30.75
N GLU A 313 3.21 14.36 30.74
CA GLU A 313 3.11 13.10 31.47
C GLU A 313 2.20 12.14 30.73
N THR A 314 2.61 10.88 30.69
CA THR A 314 1.82 9.77 30.18
C THR A 314 1.87 8.61 31.17
N HIS A 315 0.70 8.06 31.49
CA HIS A 315 0.59 6.77 32.17
C HIS A 315 -0.18 5.79 31.29
N ILE A 316 0.51 4.76 30.79
CA ILE A 316 -0.06 3.71 29.94
C ILE A 316 -0.27 2.41 30.73
N ARG A 317 -1.39 1.73 30.46
CA ARG A 317 -1.68 0.38 30.95
C ARG A 317 -1.90 -0.52 29.76
N HIS A 318 -1.14 -1.61 29.67
CA HIS A 318 -1.40 -2.71 28.74
C HIS A 318 -2.26 -3.74 29.45
N LEU A 319 -3.48 -3.96 28.95
CA LEU A 319 -4.50 -4.83 29.57
C LEU A 319 -4.73 -6.12 28.78
N GLY A 320 -4.44 -6.08 27.48
CA GLY A 320 -4.55 -7.20 26.55
C GLY A 320 -3.59 -6.99 25.37
N GLN A 321 -3.82 -7.75 24.30
CA GLN A 321 -2.98 -7.78 23.10
C GLN A 321 -3.83 -7.77 21.84
N SER A 322 -3.29 -7.26 20.74
CA SER A 322 -3.88 -7.36 19.40
C SER A 322 -2.88 -7.95 18.41
N ARG A 323 -3.40 -8.54 17.33
CA ARG A 323 -2.60 -9.15 16.25
C ARG A 323 -2.80 -8.43 14.93
N LEU A 324 -1.96 -8.77 13.95
CA LEU A 324 -2.03 -8.23 12.60
C LEU A 324 -3.44 -8.27 12.04
N GLY A 325 -3.90 -7.14 11.49
CA GLY A 325 -5.21 -7.00 10.86
C GLY A 325 -6.40 -6.99 11.83
N GLU A 326 -6.21 -7.16 13.15
CA GLU A 326 -7.31 -7.04 14.09
C GLU A 326 -7.82 -5.58 14.11
N PRO A 327 -9.13 -5.34 13.96
CA PRO A 327 -9.70 -4.01 14.01
C PRO A 327 -9.65 -3.45 15.44
N ILE A 328 -9.08 -2.26 15.59
CA ILE A 328 -8.99 -1.53 16.85
C ILE A 328 -9.58 -0.12 16.71
N GLU A 329 -10.14 0.38 17.81
CA GLU A 329 -10.56 1.76 17.96
C GLU A 329 -9.85 2.40 19.16
N VAL A 330 -9.58 3.70 19.10
CA VAL A 330 -9.25 4.49 20.30
C VAL A 330 -10.38 5.47 20.56
N ARG A 331 -10.92 5.42 21.77
CA ARG A 331 -11.96 6.32 22.26
C ARG A 331 -11.38 7.24 23.33
N THR A 332 -11.56 8.54 23.17
CA THR A 332 -10.91 9.55 24.00
C THR A 332 -11.92 10.39 24.79
N ARG A 333 -11.56 10.74 26.01
CA ARG A 333 -12.28 11.66 26.89
C ARG A 333 -11.39 12.83 27.28
N VAL A 334 -11.99 14.01 27.36
CA VAL A 334 -11.37 15.19 27.97
C VAL A 334 -11.83 15.23 29.42
N LEU A 335 -10.95 14.86 30.35
CA LEU A 335 -11.30 14.73 31.76
C LEU A 335 -11.30 16.08 32.47
N ALA A 336 -10.32 16.92 32.17
CA ALA A 336 -10.19 18.25 32.76
C ALA A 336 -9.40 19.18 31.83
N ALA A 337 -9.63 20.48 31.99
CA ALA A 337 -8.87 21.51 31.32
C ALA A 337 -8.81 22.76 32.21
N ASP A 338 -7.68 23.45 32.17
CA ASP A 338 -7.56 24.81 32.68
C ASP A 338 -6.96 25.71 31.58
N ALA A 339 -6.61 26.95 31.94
CA ALA A 339 -6.07 27.90 30.97
C ALA A 339 -4.81 27.40 30.24
N LYS A 340 -4.03 26.48 30.83
CA LYS A 340 -2.74 26.01 30.31
C LYS A 340 -2.67 24.50 30.08
N ARG A 341 -3.56 23.71 30.69
CA ARG A 341 -3.44 22.26 30.74
C ARG A 341 -4.67 21.57 30.19
N LEU A 342 -4.45 20.40 29.61
CA LEU A 342 -5.47 19.51 29.11
C LEU A 342 -5.19 18.09 29.63
N HIS A 343 -6.18 17.46 30.24
CA HIS A 343 -6.08 16.13 30.81
C HIS A 343 -6.96 15.19 29.99
N LEU A 344 -6.33 14.25 29.30
CA LEU A 344 -6.99 13.30 28.41
C LEU A 344 -6.90 11.88 28.96
N PHE A 345 -7.91 11.09 28.62
CA PHE A 345 -7.91 9.65 28.84
C PHE A 345 -8.34 8.91 27.59
N HIS A 346 -7.52 7.96 27.18
CA HIS A 346 -7.70 7.16 25.97
C HIS A 346 -7.95 5.70 26.35
N GLU A 347 -8.90 5.07 25.68
CA GLU A 347 -9.19 3.65 25.77
C GLU A 347 -9.05 3.03 24.38
N MET A 348 -8.15 2.06 24.23
CA MET A 348 -8.02 1.28 23.01
C MET A 348 -8.85 0.01 23.12
N VAL A 349 -9.80 -0.16 22.20
CA VAL A 349 -10.75 -1.28 22.15
C VAL A 349 -10.39 -2.19 20.98
N SER A 350 -10.24 -3.49 21.24
CA SER A 350 -10.24 -4.49 20.17
C SER A 350 -11.68 -4.81 19.79
N LEU A 351 -12.09 -4.51 18.55
CA LEU A 351 -13.44 -4.82 18.08
C LEU A 351 -13.66 -6.33 17.88
N ARG A 352 -12.56 -7.09 17.73
CA ARG A 352 -12.62 -8.56 17.69
C ARG A 352 -12.92 -9.17 19.05
N GLN A 353 -12.28 -8.64 20.10
CA GLN A 353 -12.39 -9.18 21.46
C GLN A 353 -13.50 -8.51 22.27
N ASP A 354 -14.08 -7.42 21.75
CA ASP A 354 -15.03 -6.54 22.43
C ASP A 354 -14.55 -6.12 23.84
N ALA A 355 -13.26 -5.74 23.92
CA ALA A 355 -12.57 -5.48 25.16
C ALA A 355 -11.58 -4.33 25.04
N VAL A 356 -11.40 -3.57 26.14
CA VAL A 356 -10.33 -2.58 26.27
C VAL A 356 -9.00 -3.32 26.46
N ILE A 357 -8.09 -3.16 25.50
CA ILE A 357 -6.79 -3.84 25.48
C ILE A 357 -5.65 -2.93 25.98
N ALA A 358 -5.85 -1.62 25.98
CA ALA A 358 -4.91 -0.68 26.58
C ALA A 358 -5.62 0.63 26.96
N THR A 359 -5.03 1.36 27.91
CA THR A 359 -5.46 2.72 28.26
C THR A 359 -4.27 3.64 28.39
N ALA A 360 -4.42 4.93 28.07
CA ALA A 360 -3.44 5.95 28.37
C ALA A 360 -4.07 7.20 29.00
N GLU A 361 -3.47 7.69 30.06
CA GLU A 361 -3.78 8.97 30.70
C GLU A 361 -2.69 9.97 30.33
N HIS A 362 -3.08 11.08 29.69
CA HIS A 362 -2.16 12.11 29.22
C HIS A 362 -2.42 13.44 29.92
N MET A 363 -1.34 14.06 30.42
CA MET A 363 -1.36 15.47 30.80
C MET A 363 -0.62 16.27 29.74
N LEU A 364 -1.31 17.24 29.14
CA LEU A 364 -0.74 18.16 28.16
C LEU A 364 -0.65 19.57 28.73
N VAL A 365 0.35 20.32 28.25
CA VAL A 365 0.56 21.73 28.56
C VAL A 365 0.63 22.52 27.25
N HIS A 366 -0.11 23.62 27.20
CA HIS A 366 -0.02 24.59 26.13
C HIS A 366 1.25 25.44 26.24
N VAL A 367 1.95 25.59 25.12
CA VAL A 367 3.28 26.21 25.01
C VAL A 367 3.31 27.23 23.89
N ASP A 368 3.88 28.41 24.17
CA ASP A 368 4.39 29.30 23.14
C ASP A 368 5.75 28.76 22.69
N ALA A 369 5.81 28.22 21.47
CA ALA A 369 7.00 27.55 20.96
C ALA A 369 8.14 28.53 20.69
N LYS A 370 7.85 29.82 20.44
CA LYS A 370 8.88 30.85 20.28
C LYS A 370 9.49 31.25 21.61
N ALA A 371 8.67 31.30 22.67
CA ALA A 371 9.12 31.63 24.02
C ALA A 371 9.61 30.43 24.83
N GLU A 372 9.42 29.20 24.31
CA GLU A 372 9.72 27.91 24.94
C GLU A 372 9.14 27.80 26.37
N LYS A 373 7.94 28.36 26.58
CA LYS A 373 7.31 28.46 27.90
C LYS A 373 5.83 28.18 27.85
N SER A 374 5.31 27.66 28.96
CA SER A 374 3.87 27.44 29.11
C SER A 374 3.10 28.76 29.18
N ALA A 375 2.12 28.91 28.29
CA ALA A 375 1.26 30.08 28.16
C ALA A 375 -0.22 29.65 28.15
N PRO A 376 -1.15 30.54 28.55
CA PRO A 376 -2.57 30.25 28.39
C PRO A 376 -2.94 29.93 26.94
N ALA A 377 -3.77 28.92 26.72
CA ALA A 377 -4.38 28.64 25.41
C ALA A 377 -5.38 29.75 25.05
N PRO A 378 -5.66 30.00 23.77
CA PRO A 378 -6.70 30.94 23.36
C PRO A 378 -8.06 30.60 23.99
N GLN A 379 -8.84 31.61 24.36
CA GLN A 379 -10.13 31.42 25.06
C GLN A 379 -11.07 30.50 24.28
N ALA A 380 -11.13 30.63 22.94
CA ALA A 380 -11.95 29.77 22.10
C ALA A 380 -11.59 28.28 22.25
N MET A 381 -10.31 27.93 22.38
CA MET A 381 -9.90 26.54 22.59
C MET A 381 -10.31 26.04 23.97
N GLN A 382 -10.17 26.90 24.99
CA GLN A 382 -10.61 26.59 26.35
C GLN A 382 -12.11 26.33 26.38
N ASP A 383 -12.92 27.14 25.69
CA ASP A 383 -14.38 26.99 25.63
C ASP A 383 -14.78 25.66 24.98
N VAL A 384 -14.10 25.24 23.90
CA VAL A 384 -14.35 23.92 23.27
C VAL A 384 -13.93 22.78 24.20
N ALA A 385 -12.78 22.88 24.87
CA ALA A 385 -12.36 21.87 25.84
C ALA A 385 -13.35 21.72 27.01
N GLN A 386 -13.87 22.84 27.53
CA GLN A 386 -14.92 22.85 28.56
C GLN A 386 -16.23 22.24 28.05
N ALA A 387 -16.59 22.47 26.79
CA ALA A 387 -17.77 21.85 26.18
C ALA A 387 -17.64 20.31 26.11
N PHE A 388 -16.46 19.78 25.78
CA PHE A 388 -16.21 18.33 25.83
C PHE A 388 -16.35 17.77 27.25
N ILE A 389 -15.77 18.44 28.25
CA ILE A 389 -15.88 18.04 29.66
C ILE A 389 -17.34 18.00 30.10
N ALA A 390 -18.10 19.06 29.81
CA ALA A 390 -19.51 19.16 30.16
C ALA A 390 -20.35 18.07 29.47
N GLY A 391 -20.10 17.79 28.19
CA GLY A 391 -20.77 16.72 27.45
C GLY A 391 -20.47 15.32 27.99
N GLN A 392 -19.35 15.14 28.69
CA GLN A 392 -18.89 13.86 29.23
C GLN A 392 -19.11 13.72 30.74
N ALA A 393 -19.69 14.73 31.41
CA ALA A 393 -19.79 14.81 32.86
C ALA A 393 -20.63 13.69 33.52
N GLN A 394 -21.56 13.10 32.77
CA GLN A 394 -22.42 12.01 33.27
C GLN A 394 -21.77 10.63 33.16
N LEU A 395 -20.64 10.51 32.47
CA LEU A 395 -19.93 9.24 32.32
C LEU A 395 -19.16 8.91 33.60
N PRO A 396 -19.15 7.64 34.06
CA PRO A 396 -18.34 7.24 35.21
C PRO A 396 -16.86 7.56 34.96
N LEU A 397 -16.07 7.78 36.00
CA LEU A 397 -14.63 7.95 35.84
C LEU A 397 -14.02 6.71 35.18
N PRO A 398 -13.15 6.85 34.16
CA PRO A 398 -12.50 5.71 33.54
C PRO A 398 -11.67 4.90 34.54
N GLU A 399 -11.63 3.59 34.35
CA GLU A 399 -10.81 2.72 35.19
C GLU A 399 -9.32 2.99 34.93
N GLY A 400 -8.57 3.32 35.99
CA GLY A 400 -7.11 3.51 35.93
C GLY A 400 -6.64 4.96 35.90
N VAL A 401 -7.55 5.94 35.88
CA VAL A 401 -7.21 7.36 36.10
C VAL A 401 -6.48 7.52 37.44
N GLY A 402 -5.35 8.24 37.42
CA GLY A 402 -4.51 8.51 38.58
C GLY A 402 -3.76 7.30 39.12
N ARG A 403 -3.73 6.18 38.39
CA ARG A 403 -2.97 4.99 38.79
C ARG A 403 -1.48 5.27 38.74
N GLN A 404 -0.72 4.60 39.60
CA GLN A 404 0.73 4.72 39.69
C GLN A 404 1.37 3.34 39.55
N ILE A 405 2.55 3.30 38.92
CA ILE A 405 3.37 2.09 38.84
C ILE A 405 3.91 1.79 40.23
N ARG A 406 3.56 0.62 40.77
CA ARG A 406 4.02 0.12 42.06
C ARG A 406 4.17 -1.39 41.95
N MET A 407 5.09 -1.97 42.73
CA MET A 407 5.15 -3.42 42.88
C MET A 407 3.84 -3.93 43.49
N PRO A 408 3.31 -5.08 43.05
CA PRO A 408 2.22 -5.75 43.76
C PRO A 408 2.64 -5.98 45.21
N GLY A 409 1.79 -5.55 46.15
CA GLY A 409 1.99 -5.73 47.58
C GLY A 409 1.64 -7.12 48.06
#